data_AF-A0A8H8R0Z1-F1
#
_entry.id   AF-A0A8H8R0Z1-F1
#
_cell.length_a   1.000
_cell.length_b   1.000
_cell.length_c   1.000
_cell.angle_alpha   90.00
_cell.angle_beta   90.00
_cell.angle_gamma   90.00
#
_symmetry.space_group_name_H-M   'P 1'
#
loop_
_entity.id
_entity.type
_entity.pdbx_description
1 polymer ?
#
loop_
_entity_poly.entity_id
_entity_poly.type
_entity_poly.pdbx_seq_one_letter_code
_entity_poly.pdbx_strand_id
1 'polypeptide(L)'
;MTTLRKACGNCTASKRKCIIQLPQCTRCTQKGLECRYDLEPLSAPTGQAGQFPDFSFNPSNCDSPGYCIMKTLKFRASDIDPAICRPGHEDAFEVLRLGFRSVPVLARAGKPAVFLHPKLEYSIDKHFAGLGEMGDGGVCCESFKRLVEMDVKTVPVKEALAALQALLVYLATFFFSSQTEQENENAGRFLTVLSEWTQALLAAAPNATKMPRKAQSPWQEWLLGESIRRTIIMSYVLSLALSGFQYGYCSNWLFVESLPFDRRAGLWMAESPQAWIAAAEARNGDEVGQQLNSLHEFAESLDGSPLVDPSFRGDVFLMLLVYAHNGVGASAIFSVTDFWQSFANPSQREKASSSSQSIGVICRENEAQQNRNIINAAAKVTTLERLVFSSLPSPNRLSAGKYAHVYHFDGKAMGEDYGRSAHPKLWAKTNVLYAGYYLENYFGATGHLFRPRMNKAKDTLILSVADPLATTLLPMYSAVADTGTLVQALLRAAPGKRVIGVNQWLSVRDFAKVLAREIGKKIEFVDRNPSFDIGDPDVEKDYADMMGFCIEFGYEGGKVDKSIVQPADLGVPVHLESVEEWCKKQDWEKVLQVD
;
A
#
# COMPACT_ATOMS: atom_id res chain seq x y z
N MET A 1 20.22 9.70 -1.46
CA MET A 1 19.95 10.34 -2.76
C MET A 1 19.79 11.83 -2.52
N THR A 2 20.18 12.67 -3.47
CA THR A 2 20.12 14.13 -3.37
C THR A 2 18.69 14.61 -3.16
N THR A 3 18.39 15.14 -1.97
CA THR A 3 17.13 15.79 -1.61
C THR A 3 16.83 16.87 -2.65
N LEU A 4 15.77 16.69 -3.43
CA LEU A 4 15.32 17.63 -4.44
C LEU A 4 14.74 18.88 -3.76
N ARG A 5 15.62 19.78 -3.28
CA ARG A 5 15.26 21.19 -3.05
C ARG A 5 16.22 22.08 -3.83
N LYS A 6 15.67 22.86 -4.77
CA LYS A 6 16.43 23.81 -5.59
C LYS A 6 16.92 24.98 -4.72
N ALA A 7 18.14 25.46 -4.99
CA ALA A 7 18.67 26.70 -4.43
C ALA A 7 17.74 27.89 -4.74
N CYS A 8 17.70 28.92 -3.88
CA CYS A 8 16.90 30.11 -4.16
C CYS A 8 17.34 30.79 -5.46
N GLY A 9 16.43 31.47 -6.17
CA GLY A 9 16.69 32.08 -7.48
C GLY A 9 17.94 32.97 -7.49
N ASN A 10 18.15 33.74 -6.42
CA ASN A 10 19.33 34.60 -6.27
C ASN A 10 20.65 33.82 -6.11
N CYS A 11 20.62 32.66 -5.45
CA CYS A 11 21.78 31.78 -5.33
C CYS A 11 22.02 30.97 -6.62
N THR A 12 20.95 30.57 -7.30
CA THR A 12 20.99 29.90 -8.61
C THR A 12 21.59 30.79 -9.68
N ALA A 13 21.08 32.03 -9.84
CA ALA A 13 21.58 33.00 -10.82
C ALA A 13 23.05 33.37 -10.59
N SER A 14 23.46 33.48 -9.32
CA SER A 14 24.85 33.80 -8.96
C SER A 14 25.76 32.57 -8.84
N LYS A 15 25.26 31.36 -9.11
CA LYS A 15 25.98 30.08 -8.98
C LYS A 15 26.67 29.91 -7.62
N ARG A 16 26.00 30.32 -6.53
CA ARG A 16 26.50 30.22 -5.16
C ARG A 16 25.73 29.17 -4.36
N LYS A 17 26.41 28.56 -3.38
CA LYS A 17 25.80 27.58 -2.46
C LYS A 17 24.69 28.28 -1.67
N CYS A 18 23.49 27.72 -1.73
CA CYS A 18 22.33 28.16 -0.96
C CYS A 18 22.21 27.31 0.31
N ILE A 19 22.33 27.94 1.48
CA ILE A 19 22.03 27.30 2.76
C ILE A 19 20.58 27.65 3.10
N ILE A 20 19.69 26.70 2.88
CA ILE A 20 18.25 26.91 2.93
C ILE A 20 17.81 27.26 4.36
N GLN A 21 17.16 28.41 4.51
CA GLN A 21 16.53 28.92 5.72
C GLN A 21 15.28 29.71 5.30
N LEU A 22 14.23 29.70 6.13
CA LEU A 22 13.02 30.50 5.94
C LEU A 22 13.06 31.72 6.90
N PRO A 23 12.64 32.92 6.47
CA PRO A 23 12.12 33.27 5.14
C PRO A 23 13.22 33.50 4.07
N GLN A 24 14.49 33.59 4.47
CA GLN A 24 15.61 33.86 3.56
C GLN A 24 16.79 32.94 3.86
N CYS A 25 17.48 32.47 2.81
CA CYS A 25 18.72 31.71 2.95
C CYS A 25 19.79 32.53 3.69
N THR A 26 20.75 31.87 4.34
CA THR A 26 21.78 32.55 5.14
C THR A 26 22.53 33.62 4.34
N ARG A 27 22.82 33.33 3.07
CA ARG A 27 23.49 34.27 2.16
C ARG A 27 22.63 35.49 1.83
N CYS A 28 21.36 35.28 1.50
CA CYS A 28 20.45 36.37 1.16
C CYS A 28 20.23 37.29 2.37
N THR A 29 20.13 36.72 3.57
CA THR A 29 20.04 37.47 4.84
C THR A 29 21.28 38.36 5.04
N GLN A 30 22.49 37.79 4.92
CA GLN A 30 23.74 38.54 5.11
C GLN A 30 23.98 39.64 4.06
N LYS A 31 23.41 39.48 2.87
CA LYS A 31 23.61 40.39 1.74
C LYS A 31 22.42 41.33 1.51
N GLY A 32 21.37 41.24 2.32
CA GLY A 32 20.14 42.01 2.14
C GLY A 32 19.48 41.75 0.78
N LEU A 33 19.58 40.53 0.25
CA LEU A 33 19.02 40.15 -1.05
C LEU A 33 17.63 39.54 -0.88
N GLU A 34 16.74 39.81 -1.83
CA GLU A 34 15.46 39.12 -1.92
C GLU A 34 15.67 37.62 -2.15
N CYS A 35 15.12 36.78 -1.27
CA CYS A 35 15.30 35.33 -1.32
C CYS A 35 13.99 34.66 -1.74
N ARG A 36 13.99 34.01 -2.91
CA ARG A 36 12.82 33.31 -3.45
C ARG A 36 13.21 31.88 -3.83
N TYR A 37 12.52 30.87 -3.31
CA TYR A 37 12.76 29.48 -3.67
C TYR A 37 11.73 29.02 -4.72
N ASP A 38 12.16 28.30 -5.76
CA ASP A 38 11.27 27.83 -6.84
C ASP A 38 10.24 26.77 -6.37
N LEU A 39 10.41 26.26 -5.15
CA LEU A 39 9.47 25.35 -4.46
C LEU A 39 8.97 26.00 -3.18
N GLU A 40 8.36 27.17 -3.29
CA GLU A 40 7.72 27.85 -2.17
C GLU A 40 6.55 27.01 -1.62
N PRO A 41 6.53 26.69 -0.30
CA PRO A 41 5.31 26.30 0.39
C PRO A 41 4.37 27.51 0.41
N LEU A 42 3.14 27.30 -0.06
CA LEU A 42 1.96 28.18 -0.03
C LEU A 42 2.20 29.56 0.60
N SER A 43 2.70 30.51 -0.20
CA SER A 43 2.80 31.93 0.17
C SER A 43 2.62 32.85 -1.04
N ALA A 44 1.42 32.80 -1.63
CA ALA A 44 0.73 33.90 -2.33
C ALA A 44 1.19 34.27 -3.78
N PRO A 45 0.43 35.10 -4.51
CA PRO A 45 -0.74 34.69 -5.29
C PRO A 45 -0.60 35.15 -6.76
N THR A 46 -0.41 34.24 -7.70
CA THR A 46 -0.61 34.53 -9.12
C THR A 46 -0.98 33.25 -9.84
N GLY A 47 -2.28 33.07 -10.03
CA GLY A 47 -2.90 31.98 -10.77
C GLY A 47 -4.37 32.00 -10.43
N GLN A 48 -5.25 32.11 -11.43
CA GLN A 48 -6.69 31.90 -11.24
C GLN A 48 -6.91 30.67 -10.36
N ALA A 49 -7.97 30.67 -9.54
CA ALA A 49 -8.39 29.56 -8.70
C ALA A 49 -8.37 28.23 -9.47
N GLY A 50 -7.20 27.58 -9.48
CA GLY A 50 -7.00 26.26 -10.02
C GLY A 50 -7.62 25.32 -9.01
N GLN A 51 -8.57 24.51 -9.48
CA GLN A 51 -9.24 23.50 -8.67
C GLN A 51 -8.21 22.77 -7.81
N PHE A 52 -8.35 22.90 -6.48
CA PHE A 52 -7.73 21.94 -5.57
C PHE A 52 -8.21 20.55 -6.00
N PRO A 53 -7.35 19.52 -5.98
CA PRO A 53 -7.73 18.18 -6.43
C PRO A 53 -9.03 17.76 -5.74
N ASP A 54 -10.01 17.34 -6.54
CA ASP A 54 -11.31 16.93 -6.05
C ASP A 54 -11.12 15.69 -5.17
N PHE A 55 -11.37 15.86 -3.86
CA PHE A 55 -11.24 14.81 -2.86
C PHE A 55 -12.45 13.87 -2.94
N SER A 56 -12.62 13.20 -4.07
CA SER A 56 -13.56 12.09 -4.14
C SER A 56 -13.01 10.97 -3.27
N PHE A 57 -13.79 10.56 -2.26
CA PHE A 57 -13.56 9.38 -1.42
C PHE A 57 -13.69 8.08 -2.22
N ASN A 58 -13.45 8.13 -3.53
CA ASN A 58 -13.73 7.07 -4.47
C ASN A 58 -12.44 6.28 -4.73
N PRO A 59 -12.27 5.10 -4.10
CA PRO A 59 -11.11 4.23 -4.32
C PRO A 59 -10.93 3.82 -5.79
N SER A 60 -11.94 4.04 -6.64
CA SER A 60 -11.92 3.77 -8.08
C SER A 60 -10.99 4.66 -8.90
N ASN A 61 -10.52 5.79 -8.36
CA ASN A 61 -9.71 6.78 -9.10
C ASN A 61 -8.19 6.67 -8.83
N CYS A 62 -7.74 5.62 -8.15
CA CYS A 62 -6.32 5.42 -7.83
C CYS A 62 -5.82 4.12 -8.47
N ASP A 63 -5.07 4.24 -9.58
CA ASP A 63 -4.48 3.12 -10.33
C ASP A 63 -3.30 2.42 -9.63
N SER A 64 -3.08 2.67 -8.32
CA SER A 64 -2.01 2.04 -7.55
C SER A 64 -2.43 1.83 -6.10
N PRO A 65 -2.44 0.58 -5.58
CA PRO A 65 -2.72 0.33 -4.17
C PRO A 65 -1.62 0.95 -3.31
N GLY A 66 -2.00 1.94 -2.50
CA GLY A 66 -1.14 2.54 -1.50
C GLY A 66 -0.85 1.59 -0.33
N TYR A 67 0.31 1.77 0.30
CA TYR A 67 0.67 1.04 1.50
C TYR A 67 -0.18 1.54 2.68
N CYS A 68 -0.78 0.62 3.45
CA CYS A 68 -1.54 1.00 4.63
C CYS A 68 -0.62 1.34 5.80
N ILE A 69 -0.47 2.63 6.09
CA ILE A 69 0.27 3.22 7.21
C ILE A 69 -0.16 2.64 8.58
N MET A 70 -1.38 2.10 8.68
CA MET A 70 -1.95 1.60 9.95
C MET A 70 -1.56 0.15 10.28
N LYS A 71 -0.94 -0.60 9.36
CA LYS A 71 -0.52 -2.01 9.57
C LYS A 71 0.65 -2.16 10.57
N THR A 72 1.14 -1.06 11.12
CA THR A 72 2.49 -0.98 11.69
C THR A 72 2.54 -0.61 13.16
N LEU A 73 1.45 -0.84 13.92
CA LEU A 73 1.39 -0.47 15.33
C LEU A 73 1.23 -1.71 16.20
N LYS A 74 2.28 -2.04 16.97
CA LYS A 74 2.20 -3.05 18.03
C LYS A 74 1.95 -2.37 19.38
N PHE A 75 0.71 -2.39 19.84
CA PHE A 75 0.35 -2.23 21.25
C PHE A 75 -0.51 -3.41 21.72
N ARG A 76 -0.06 -4.66 21.56
CA ARG A 76 -0.78 -5.82 22.12
C ARG A 76 0.16 -6.92 22.64
N ALA A 77 -0.37 -7.69 23.58
CA ALA A 77 0.25 -8.88 24.17
C ALA A 77 0.58 -9.93 23.10
N SER A 78 1.48 -10.87 23.47
CA SER A 78 2.18 -11.82 22.59
C SER A 78 1.32 -12.88 21.88
N ASP A 79 0.00 -12.79 21.99
CA ASP A 79 -1.00 -13.78 21.58
C ASP A 79 -1.90 -13.34 20.42
N ILE A 80 -1.66 -12.16 19.81
CA ILE A 80 -2.44 -11.64 18.67
C ILE A 80 -1.55 -11.49 17.42
N ASP A 81 -1.94 -12.16 16.33
CA ASP A 81 -1.26 -12.17 15.02
C ASP A 81 -1.43 -10.83 14.28
N PRO A 82 -0.35 -10.09 13.95
CA PRO A 82 -0.40 -8.77 13.32
C PRO A 82 -0.69 -8.76 11.80
N ALA A 83 -0.91 -9.91 11.16
CA ALA A 83 -0.86 -10.00 9.69
C ALA A 83 -2.16 -9.66 8.93
N ILE A 84 -3.29 -9.33 9.57
CA ILE A 84 -4.56 -9.13 8.84
C ILE A 84 -5.44 -8.06 9.52
N CYS A 85 -5.52 -6.85 8.96
CA CYS A 85 -6.73 -6.04 9.13
C CYS A 85 -7.81 -6.66 8.23
N ARG A 86 -8.66 -7.53 8.79
CA ARG A 86 -9.93 -7.87 8.13
C ARG A 86 -10.79 -6.59 8.15
N PRO A 87 -11.60 -6.30 7.12
CA PRO A 87 -12.64 -5.28 7.24
C PRO A 87 -13.41 -5.51 8.53
N GLY A 88 -13.54 -4.48 9.38
CA GLY A 88 -14.16 -4.61 10.70
C GLY A 88 -13.24 -4.90 11.90
N HIS A 89 -11.92 -5.01 11.75
CA HIS A 89 -11.01 -5.31 12.87
C HIS A 89 -10.55 -4.06 13.67
N GLU A 90 -10.35 -4.23 14.98
CA GLU A 90 -10.09 -3.12 15.91
C GLU A 90 -8.67 -2.49 15.82
N ASP A 91 -7.73 -3.09 15.09
CA ASP A 91 -6.32 -2.64 15.11
C ASP A 91 -6.12 -1.26 14.47
N ALA A 92 -6.94 -0.91 13.46
CA ALA A 92 -6.98 0.44 12.89
C ALA A 92 -7.42 1.48 13.93
N PHE A 93 -8.09 1.06 15.01
CA PHE A 93 -8.49 1.96 16.06
C PHE A 93 -7.40 2.25 17.08
N GLU A 94 -6.23 1.61 17.07
CA GLU A 94 -5.23 1.88 18.10
C GLU A 94 -4.55 3.25 17.91
N VAL A 95 -4.30 3.70 16.67
CA VAL A 95 -3.95 5.13 16.40
C VAL A 95 -5.09 6.04 16.80
N LEU A 96 -6.33 5.64 16.50
CA LEU A 96 -7.50 6.43 16.86
C LEU A 96 -7.63 6.54 18.38
N ARG A 97 -7.29 5.47 19.12
CA ARG A 97 -7.36 5.38 20.57
C ARG A 97 -6.24 6.20 21.21
N LEU A 98 -5.01 6.04 20.76
CA LEU A 98 -3.86 6.77 21.29
C LEU A 98 -3.91 8.25 20.90
N GLY A 99 -4.22 8.54 19.64
CA GLY A 99 -4.23 9.88 19.07
C GLY A 99 -5.47 10.70 19.40
N PHE A 100 -6.67 10.13 19.35
CA PHE A 100 -7.93 10.90 19.44
C PHE A 100 -8.69 10.67 20.74
N ARG A 101 -8.79 9.43 21.24
CA ARG A 101 -9.55 9.12 22.47
C ARG A 101 -8.95 9.79 23.71
N SER A 102 -7.65 10.05 23.73
CA SER A 102 -6.96 10.77 24.82
C SER A 102 -7.21 12.28 24.80
N VAL A 103 -7.63 12.86 23.67
CA VAL A 103 -7.73 14.32 23.48
C VAL A 103 -8.70 14.98 24.47
N PRO A 104 -9.94 14.48 24.67
CA PRO A 104 -10.86 15.10 25.64
C PRO A 104 -10.32 15.07 27.08
N VAL A 105 -9.65 13.99 27.46
CA VAL A 105 -9.09 13.82 28.81
C VAL A 105 -7.92 14.78 29.03
N LEU A 106 -7.00 14.86 28.08
CA LEU A 106 -5.84 15.75 28.15
C LEU A 106 -6.25 17.23 28.11
N ALA A 107 -7.19 17.59 27.24
CA ALA A 107 -7.73 18.95 27.16
C ALA A 107 -8.35 19.39 28.50
N ARG A 108 -9.18 18.54 29.14
CA ARG A 108 -9.76 18.82 30.46
C ARG A 108 -8.72 18.92 31.57
N ALA A 109 -7.65 18.14 31.48
CA ALA A 109 -6.53 18.20 32.42
C ALA A 109 -5.63 19.42 32.20
N GLY A 110 -5.92 20.28 31.20
CA GLY A 110 -5.08 21.43 30.85
C GLY A 110 -3.71 21.03 30.29
N LYS A 111 -3.61 19.81 29.72
CA LYS A 111 -2.38 19.27 29.13
C LYS A 111 -2.41 19.27 27.60
N PRO A 112 -1.25 19.43 26.93
CA PRO A 112 -1.16 19.31 25.47
C PRO A 112 -1.63 17.93 24.98
N ALA A 113 -2.45 17.92 23.94
CA ALA A 113 -2.92 16.72 23.23
C ALA A 113 -2.34 16.68 21.80
N VAL A 114 -2.65 15.64 21.02
CA VAL A 114 -1.98 15.39 19.72
C VAL A 114 -2.08 16.56 18.72
N PHE A 115 -3.20 17.28 18.69
CA PHE A 115 -3.44 18.43 17.82
C PHE A 115 -4.06 19.65 18.54
N LEU A 116 -4.30 19.55 19.85
CA LEU A 116 -4.95 20.58 20.66
C LEU A 116 -4.02 21.01 21.80
N HIS A 117 -3.73 22.31 21.88
CA HIS A 117 -2.92 22.88 22.95
C HIS A 117 -3.76 23.77 23.88
N PRO A 118 -3.83 23.49 25.19
CA PRO A 118 -4.70 24.19 26.14
C PRO A 118 -4.25 25.62 26.45
N LYS A 119 -2.99 25.97 26.15
CA LYS A 119 -2.44 27.32 26.38
C LYS A 119 -2.60 28.25 25.18
N LEU A 120 -3.15 27.78 24.05
CA LEU A 120 -3.39 28.65 22.90
C LEU A 120 -4.61 29.54 23.19
N GLU A 121 -4.46 30.85 23.00
CA GLU A 121 -5.49 31.85 23.31
C GLU A 121 -6.54 31.97 22.17
N TYR A 122 -7.58 31.12 22.25
CA TYR A 122 -8.78 31.11 21.40
C TYR A 122 -9.93 30.39 22.11
N SER A 123 -11.17 30.64 21.66
CA SER A 123 -12.37 30.09 22.31
C SER A 123 -12.56 28.60 21.98
N ILE A 124 -11.84 27.74 22.71
CA ILE A 124 -12.07 26.29 22.71
C ILE A 124 -13.47 25.99 23.28
N ASP A 125 -13.87 26.70 24.34
CA ASP A 125 -15.07 26.36 25.13
C ASP A 125 -16.37 26.37 24.30
N LYS A 126 -16.49 27.25 23.29
CA LYS A 126 -17.71 27.38 22.48
C LYS A 126 -18.10 26.09 21.75
N HIS A 127 -17.13 25.36 21.21
CA HIS A 127 -17.37 24.13 20.45
C HIS A 127 -17.14 22.85 21.27
N PHE A 128 -16.45 22.98 22.41
CA PHE A 128 -16.14 21.87 23.31
C PHE A 128 -17.10 21.76 24.50
N ALA A 129 -17.99 22.74 24.74
CA ALA A 129 -18.98 22.71 25.84
C ALA A 129 -19.86 21.44 25.85
N GLY A 130 -20.21 20.90 24.68
CA GLY A 130 -20.99 19.66 24.55
C GLY A 130 -20.23 18.37 24.86
N LEU A 131 -18.89 18.42 25.00
CA LEU A 131 -18.07 17.25 25.34
C LEU A 131 -18.13 16.91 26.84
N GLY A 132 -18.66 17.80 27.68
CA GLY A 132 -18.92 17.55 29.10
C GLY A 132 -20.13 16.65 29.37
N GLU A 133 -21.02 16.50 28.39
CA GLU A 133 -22.24 15.67 28.47
C GLU A 133 -22.03 14.24 27.91
N MET A 134 -20.79 13.86 27.61
CA MET A 134 -20.46 12.51 27.13
C MET A 134 -20.59 11.47 28.26
N GLY A 135 -21.77 10.86 28.38
CA GLY A 135 -21.96 9.58 29.10
C GLY A 135 -21.49 8.37 28.27
N ASP A 136 -21.65 7.16 28.81
CA ASP A 136 -21.25 5.88 28.17
C ASP A 136 -21.98 5.56 26.83
N GLY A 137 -22.93 6.40 26.41
CA GLY A 137 -23.82 6.17 25.25
C GLY A 137 -23.62 7.07 24.02
N GLY A 138 -22.54 7.85 23.93
CA GLY A 138 -22.21 8.62 22.72
C GLY A 138 -22.71 10.08 22.69
N VAL A 139 -22.51 10.71 21.53
CA VAL A 139 -22.60 12.17 21.27
C VAL A 139 -24.03 12.71 21.46
N CYS A 140 -24.19 13.81 22.20
CA CYS A 140 -25.44 14.58 22.22
C CYS A 140 -25.72 15.17 20.82
N CYS A 141 -26.73 14.64 20.12
CA CYS A 141 -27.01 14.91 18.70
C CYS A 141 -27.14 16.39 18.32
N GLU A 142 -27.52 17.29 19.22
CA GLU A 142 -27.87 18.68 18.85
C GLU A 142 -26.64 19.59 18.71
N SER A 143 -25.68 19.50 19.63
CA SER A 143 -24.43 20.27 19.56
C SER A 143 -23.59 19.90 18.33
N PHE A 144 -23.58 18.62 17.98
CA PHE A 144 -22.88 18.13 16.79
C PHE A 144 -23.58 18.57 15.50
N LYS A 145 -24.92 18.55 15.44
CA LYS A 145 -25.68 19.07 14.29
C LYS A 145 -25.38 20.54 14.03
N ARG A 146 -25.39 21.37 15.08
CA ARG A 146 -25.04 22.80 14.98
C ARG A 146 -23.60 23.02 14.51
N LEU A 147 -22.67 22.13 14.90
CA LEU A 147 -21.29 22.20 14.46
C LEU A 147 -21.19 21.96 12.94
N VAL A 148 -21.75 20.86 12.43
CA VAL A 148 -21.61 20.48 11.00
C VAL A 148 -22.40 21.38 10.04
N GLU A 149 -23.32 22.20 10.54
CA GLU A 149 -24.04 23.24 9.78
C GLU A 149 -23.23 24.53 9.60
N MET A 150 -22.07 24.66 10.25
CA MET A 150 -21.25 25.86 10.18
C MET A 150 -20.54 26.00 8.83
N ASP A 151 -20.57 27.20 8.27
CA ASP A 151 -19.75 27.55 7.10
C ASP A 151 -18.33 27.98 7.53
N VAL A 152 -17.43 27.00 7.65
CA VAL A 152 -16.02 27.22 8.04
C VAL A 152 -15.28 28.23 7.15
N LYS A 153 -15.71 28.45 5.90
CA LYS A 153 -15.03 29.38 4.98
C LYS A 153 -15.28 30.85 5.36
N THR A 154 -16.31 31.12 6.16
CA THR A 154 -16.74 32.49 6.50
C THR A 154 -16.30 32.94 7.89
N VAL A 155 -15.87 32.01 8.74
CA VAL A 155 -15.47 32.30 10.12
C VAL A 155 -13.97 32.63 10.23
N PRO A 156 -13.52 33.35 11.28
CA PRO A 156 -12.10 33.59 11.53
C PRO A 156 -11.30 32.29 11.67
N VAL A 157 -10.02 32.29 11.27
CA VAL A 157 -9.18 31.08 11.25
C VAL A 157 -9.09 30.38 12.61
N LYS A 158 -9.07 31.13 13.71
CA LYS A 158 -9.09 30.55 15.07
C LYS A 158 -10.40 29.80 15.37
N GLU A 159 -11.53 30.27 14.86
CA GLU A 159 -12.83 29.61 15.00
C GLU A 159 -12.94 28.39 14.08
N ALA A 160 -12.46 28.50 12.83
CA ALA A 160 -12.33 27.37 11.91
C ALA A 160 -11.45 26.23 12.49
N LEU A 161 -10.32 26.59 13.12
CA LEU A 161 -9.44 25.65 13.80
C LEU A 161 -10.18 24.94 14.95
N ALA A 162 -10.84 25.70 15.84
CA ALA A 162 -11.58 25.15 16.97
C ALA A 162 -12.68 24.18 16.50
N ALA A 163 -13.41 24.56 15.46
CA ALA A 163 -14.49 23.74 14.92
C ALA A 163 -13.96 22.45 14.29
N LEU A 164 -12.88 22.51 13.50
CA LEU A 164 -12.27 21.31 12.92
C LEU A 164 -11.72 20.37 13.99
N GLN A 165 -11.06 20.90 15.02
CA GLN A 165 -10.60 20.08 16.15
C GLN A 165 -11.75 19.42 16.90
N ALA A 166 -12.85 20.14 17.12
CA ALA A 166 -14.06 19.56 17.71
C ALA A 166 -14.64 18.46 16.81
N LEU A 167 -14.72 18.69 15.49
CA LEU A 167 -15.18 17.70 14.51
C LEU A 167 -14.34 16.42 14.57
N LEU A 168 -13.00 16.53 14.63
CA LEU A 168 -12.11 15.37 14.78
C LEU A 168 -12.41 14.56 16.04
N VAL A 169 -12.64 15.23 17.17
CA VAL A 169 -12.98 14.57 18.44
C VAL A 169 -14.34 13.87 18.35
N TYR A 170 -15.35 14.54 17.80
CA TYR A 170 -16.68 13.96 17.64
C TYR A 170 -16.66 12.75 16.71
N LEU A 171 -16.01 12.85 15.55
CA LEU A 171 -15.93 11.75 14.60
C LEU A 171 -15.18 10.56 15.20
N ALA A 172 -14.01 10.79 15.80
CA ALA A 172 -13.29 9.71 16.47
C ALA A 172 -14.17 9.00 17.50
N THR A 173 -14.88 9.77 18.36
CA THR A 173 -15.76 9.21 19.40
C THR A 173 -16.94 8.43 18.82
N PHE A 174 -17.60 8.96 17.80
CA PHE A 174 -18.73 8.32 17.11
C PHE A 174 -18.33 6.97 16.51
N PHE A 175 -17.17 6.89 15.86
CA PHE A 175 -16.69 5.62 15.29
C PHE A 175 -16.34 4.56 16.36
N PHE A 176 -16.10 4.95 17.61
CA PHE A 176 -15.87 4.01 18.73
C PHE A 176 -17.16 3.45 19.35
N SER A 177 -18.32 4.07 19.12
CA SER A 177 -19.61 3.62 19.64
C SER A 177 -20.37 2.83 18.56
N SER A 178 -20.42 1.49 18.70
CA SER A 178 -21.11 0.45 17.91
C SER A 178 -21.89 0.83 16.63
N GLN A 179 -21.59 0.15 15.52
CA GLN A 179 -22.13 0.37 14.17
C GLN A 179 -23.49 -0.30 13.91
N THR A 180 -24.51 0.50 13.65
CA THR A 180 -25.75 0.14 12.98
C THR A 180 -25.71 0.56 11.50
N GLU A 181 -26.47 -0.10 10.62
CA GLU A 181 -26.48 0.20 9.16
C GLU A 181 -26.81 1.67 8.84
N GLN A 182 -27.61 2.34 9.69
CA GLN A 182 -27.99 3.74 9.54
C GLN A 182 -26.85 4.73 9.88
N GLU A 183 -25.83 4.29 10.61
CA GLU A 183 -24.65 5.10 10.96
C GLU A 183 -23.61 5.12 9.82
N ASN A 184 -23.63 4.12 8.93
CA ASN A 184 -22.75 4.05 7.75
C ASN A 184 -23.12 5.09 6.68
N GLU A 185 -24.40 5.43 6.48
CA GLU A 185 -24.81 6.50 5.55
C GLU A 185 -24.35 7.89 6.04
N ASN A 186 -24.30 8.10 7.36
CA ASN A 186 -23.84 9.36 7.95
C ASN A 186 -22.31 9.51 7.91
N ALA A 187 -21.56 8.41 8.00
CA ALA A 187 -20.10 8.40 7.95
C ALA A 187 -19.56 9.04 6.66
N GLY A 188 -20.11 8.69 5.49
CA GLY A 188 -19.71 9.26 4.21
C GLY A 188 -19.90 10.79 4.15
N ARG A 189 -21.04 11.28 4.66
CA ARG A 189 -21.32 12.72 4.75
C ARG A 189 -20.32 13.44 5.66
N PHE A 190 -19.98 12.87 6.81
CA PHE A 190 -19.05 13.51 7.75
C PHE A 190 -17.62 13.54 7.23
N LEU A 191 -17.20 12.55 6.45
CA LEU A 191 -15.90 12.55 5.80
C LEU A 191 -15.79 13.64 4.72
N THR A 192 -16.88 13.91 4.00
CA THR A 192 -16.95 15.07 3.09
C THR A 192 -16.78 16.38 3.85
N VAL A 193 -17.52 16.58 4.95
CA VAL A 193 -17.39 17.79 5.80
C VAL A 193 -15.96 17.93 6.33
N LEU A 194 -15.37 16.83 6.83
CA LEU A 194 -14.00 16.80 7.32
C LEU A 194 -12.99 17.24 6.25
N SER A 195 -13.14 16.73 5.03
CA SER A 195 -12.30 17.07 3.88
C SER A 195 -12.42 18.56 3.53
N GLU A 196 -13.65 19.06 3.38
CA GLU A 196 -13.91 20.46 3.02
C GLU A 196 -13.34 21.44 4.06
N TRP A 197 -13.55 21.16 5.34
CA TRP A 197 -13.06 21.98 6.43
C TRP A 197 -11.53 21.94 6.54
N THR A 198 -10.93 20.77 6.31
CA THR A 198 -9.47 20.63 6.25
C THR A 198 -8.89 21.47 5.12
N GLN A 199 -9.49 21.45 3.93
CA GLN A 199 -9.05 22.27 2.79
C GLN A 199 -9.20 23.77 3.06
N ALA A 200 -10.32 24.18 3.66
CA ALA A 200 -10.54 25.56 4.03
C ALA A 200 -9.49 26.06 5.04
N LEU A 201 -9.17 25.26 6.06
CA LEU A 201 -8.14 25.60 7.04
C LEU A 201 -6.73 25.64 6.40
N LEU A 202 -6.42 24.68 5.53
CA LEU A 202 -5.16 24.64 4.77
C LEU A 202 -4.98 25.90 3.91
N ALA A 203 -6.04 26.32 3.21
CA ALA A 203 -6.03 27.54 2.40
C ALA A 203 -5.86 28.82 3.25
N ALA A 204 -6.40 28.83 4.47
CA ALA A 204 -6.32 29.98 5.36
C ALA A 204 -5.02 30.07 6.20
N ALA A 205 -4.30 28.94 6.36
CA ALA A 205 -3.11 28.83 7.20
C ALA A 205 -2.01 29.88 6.91
N PRO A 206 -1.65 30.19 5.65
CA PRO A 206 -0.58 31.16 5.36
C PRO A 206 -0.89 32.59 5.82
N ASN A 207 -2.18 32.96 5.87
CA ASN A 207 -2.63 34.29 6.28
C ASN A 207 -2.72 34.41 7.81
N ALA A 208 -3.04 33.31 8.50
CA ALA A 208 -3.12 33.28 9.96
C ALA A 208 -1.76 33.42 10.65
N THR A 209 -0.68 32.90 10.03
CA THR A 209 0.69 32.98 10.56
C THR A 209 1.44 34.25 10.17
N LYS A 210 0.81 35.19 9.45
CA LYS A 210 1.39 36.48 9.02
C LYS A 210 0.79 37.69 9.75
N MET A 211 0.01 37.49 10.81
CA MET A 211 -0.58 38.60 11.56
C MET A 211 0.51 39.54 12.14
N PRO A 212 0.26 40.86 12.22
CA PRO A 212 1.25 41.81 12.72
C PRO A 212 1.67 41.49 14.16
N ARG A 213 2.99 41.41 14.42
CA ARG A 213 3.64 41.14 15.74
C ARG A 213 3.24 42.07 16.90
N LYS A 214 2.36 43.05 16.69
CA LYS A 214 2.06 44.11 17.67
C LYS A 214 1.13 43.68 18.81
N ALA A 215 0.67 42.42 18.89
CA ALA A 215 -0.29 42.00 19.92
C ALA A 215 -0.11 40.60 20.53
N GLN A 216 0.78 39.72 20.04
CA GLN A 216 0.91 38.34 20.54
C GLN A 216 2.38 37.96 20.81
N SER A 217 2.60 37.12 21.82
CA SER A 217 3.94 36.60 22.13
C SER A 217 4.43 35.64 21.03
N PRO A 218 5.75 35.52 20.78
CA PRO A 218 6.30 34.57 19.81
C PRO A 218 5.85 33.12 20.04
N TRP A 219 5.60 32.75 21.30
CA TRP A 219 5.08 31.44 21.66
C TRP A 219 3.63 31.22 21.21
N GLN A 220 2.74 32.22 21.37
CA GLN A 220 1.36 32.14 20.89
C GLN A 220 1.28 32.04 19.36
N GLU A 221 2.15 32.76 18.65
CA GLU A 221 2.25 32.68 17.19
C GLU A 221 2.71 31.28 16.73
N TRP A 222 3.74 30.73 17.38
CA TRP A 222 4.20 29.37 17.11
C TRP A 222 3.12 28.32 17.43
N LEU A 223 2.46 28.43 18.59
CA LEU A 223 1.38 27.53 19.02
C LEU A 223 0.20 27.52 18.04
N LEU A 224 -0.20 28.70 17.55
CA LEU A 224 -1.28 28.80 16.55
C LEU A 224 -0.89 28.08 15.26
N GLY A 225 0.30 28.37 14.73
CA GLY A 225 0.80 27.74 13.52
C GLY A 225 0.91 26.22 13.65
N GLU A 226 1.43 25.74 14.79
CA GLU A 226 1.62 24.31 15.03
C GLU A 226 0.29 23.59 15.27
N SER A 227 -0.66 24.24 15.96
CA SER A 227 -2.02 23.70 16.12
C SER A 227 -2.73 23.52 14.78
N ILE A 228 -2.57 24.48 13.84
CA ILE A 228 -3.11 24.36 12.48
C ILE A 228 -2.48 23.18 11.75
N ARG A 229 -1.14 23.08 11.73
CA ARG A 229 -0.42 22.00 11.03
C ARG A 229 -0.78 20.62 11.58
N ARG A 230 -0.78 20.46 12.90
CA ARG A 230 -1.14 19.19 13.57
C ARG A 230 -2.60 18.83 13.33
N THR A 231 -3.52 19.79 13.35
CA THR A 231 -4.94 19.55 13.07
C THR A 231 -5.16 19.06 11.63
N ILE A 232 -4.50 19.70 10.65
CA ILE A 232 -4.57 19.28 9.25
C ILE A 232 -3.98 17.88 9.08
N ILE A 233 -2.80 17.60 9.63
CA ILE A 233 -2.19 16.26 9.53
C ILE A 233 -3.09 15.21 10.19
N MET A 234 -3.65 15.50 11.36
CA MET A 234 -4.49 14.55 12.08
C MET A 234 -5.86 14.34 11.41
N SER A 235 -6.40 15.29 10.65
CA SER A 235 -7.60 15.04 9.85
C SER A 235 -7.35 14.06 8.70
N TYR A 236 -6.18 14.12 8.07
CA TYR A 236 -5.74 13.11 7.12
C TYR A 236 -5.54 11.75 7.80
N VAL A 237 -4.89 11.70 8.97
CA VAL A 237 -4.70 10.46 9.73
C VAL A 237 -6.05 9.80 10.08
N LEU A 238 -7.04 10.58 10.55
CA LEU A 238 -8.38 10.06 10.83
C LEU A 238 -9.02 9.48 9.57
N SER A 239 -8.96 10.20 8.45
CA SER A 239 -9.51 9.75 7.17
C SER A 239 -8.86 8.45 6.69
N LEU A 240 -7.52 8.35 6.76
CA LEU A 240 -6.77 7.16 6.36
C LEU A 240 -7.08 5.96 7.26
N ALA A 241 -7.22 6.17 8.58
CA ALA A 241 -7.59 5.13 9.52
C ALA A 241 -8.98 4.58 9.24
N LEU A 242 -9.95 5.44 8.93
CA LEU A 242 -11.32 5.05 8.59
C LEU A 242 -11.39 4.31 7.26
N SER A 243 -10.69 4.77 6.23
CA SER A 243 -10.57 4.03 4.97
C SER A 243 -9.88 2.68 5.15
N GLY A 244 -8.81 2.63 5.95
CA GLY A 244 -8.14 1.38 6.29
C GLY A 244 -9.04 0.39 7.03
N PHE A 245 -9.89 0.88 7.94
CA PHE A 245 -10.88 0.06 8.63
C PHE A 245 -11.96 -0.47 7.69
N GLN A 246 -12.49 0.37 6.80
CA GLN A 246 -13.60 0.03 5.91
C GLN A 246 -13.16 -0.90 4.76
N TYR A 247 -11.98 -0.65 4.18
CA TYR A 247 -11.54 -1.31 2.94
C TYR A 247 -10.34 -2.24 3.13
N GLY A 248 -9.67 -2.22 4.28
CA GLY A 248 -8.44 -3.00 4.52
C GLY A 248 -7.17 -2.42 3.87
N TYR A 249 -7.29 -1.29 3.17
CA TYR A 249 -6.19 -0.54 2.56
C TYR A 249 -6.47 0.96 2.59
N CYS A 250 -5.44 1.78 2.41
CA CYS A 250 -5.58 3.23 2.20
C CYS A 250 -4.63 3.68 1.09
N SER A 251 -5.05 4.68 0.30
CA SER A 251 -4.21 5.25 -0.76
C SER A 251 -3.02 6.01 -0.15
N ASN A 252 -1.83 5.85 -0.73
CA ASN A 252 -0.66 6.61 -0.29
C ASN A 252 -0.76 8.04 -0.83
N TRP A 253 -0.69 9.04 0.04
CA TRP A 253 -0.88 10.44 -0.33
C TRP A 253 0.44 11.19 -0.20
N LEU A 254 1.17 11.32 -1.32
CA LEU A 254 2.41 12.12 -1.42
C LEU A 254 2.23 13.56 -0.91
N PHE A 255 1.01 14.09 -1.00
CA PHE A 255 0.67 15.39 -0.42
C PHE A 255 0.82 15.40 1.11
N VAL A 256 0.36 14.36 1.82
CA VAL A 256 0.49 14.23 3.28
C VAL A 256 1.96 14.13 3.68
N GLU A 257 2.77 13.41 2.90
CA GLU A 257 4.22 13.33 3.07
C GLU A 257 4.93 14.69 2.97
N SER A 258 4.32 15.65 2.27
CA SER A 258 4.84 17.02 2.09
C SER A 258 4.41 17.99 3.20
N LEU A 259 3.44 17.63 4.04
CA LEU A 259 2.89 18.54 5.05
C LEU A 259 3.93 18.91 6.11
N PRO A 260 4.13 20.20 6.40
CA PRO A 260 5.14 20.64 7.35
C PRO A 260 4.65 20.54 8.80
N PHE A 261 5.57 20.32 9.73
CA PHE A 261 5.40 20.49 11.18
C PHE A 261 6.75 20.74 11.86
N ASP A 262 6.74 21.13 13.14
CA ASP A 262 7.98 21.30 13.92
C ASP A 262 8.38 20.00 14.63
N ARG A 263 9.53 19.44 14.26
CA ARG A 263 9.98 18.12 14.76
C ARG A 263 10.65 18.15 16.14
N ARG A 264 10.88 19.34 16.71
CA ARG A 264 11.67 19.49 17.95
C ARG A 264 10.87 18.99 19.15
N ALA A 265 11.27 17.83 19.67
CA ALA A 265 10.64 17.23 20.84
C ALA A 265 10.64 18.17 22.06
N GLY A 266 9.53 18.24 22.79
CA GLY A 266 9.38 19.07 23.98
C GLY A 266 8.82 20.47 23.74
N LEU A 267 8.92 21.04 22.52
CA LEU A 267 8.33 22.37 22.24
C LEU A 267 6.80 22.36 22.38
N TRP A 268 6.15 21.35 21.83
CA TRP A 268 4.69 21.19 21.93
C TRP A 268 4.23 20.87 23.36
N MET A 269 5.10 20.23 24.14
CA MET A 269 4.81 19.84 25.52
C MET A 269 5.08 20.98 26.52
N ALA A 270 5.59 22.13 26.08
CA ALA A 270 5.88 23.26 26.94
C ALA A 270 4.59 23.93 27.43
N GLU A 271 4.45 24.08 28.75
CA GLU A 271 3.25 24.70 29.36
C GLU A 271 3.40 26.21 29.62
N SER A 272 4.55 26.79 29.30
CA SER A 272 4.84 28.22 29.44
C SER A 272 5.82 28.72 28.37
N PRO A 273 5.87 30.05 28.09
CA PRO A 273 6.85 30.61 27.17
C PRO A 273 8.30 30.28 27.57
N GLN A 274 8.59 30.26 28.87
CA GLN A 274 9.93 29.97 29.39
C GLN A 274 10.31 28.50 29.19
N ALA A 275 9.37 27.57 29.41
CA ALA A 275 9.58 26.15 29.14
C ALA A 275 9.80 25.92 27.64
N TRP A 276 9.10 26.65 26.78
CA TRP A 276 9.24 26.59 25.32
C TRP A 276 10.60 27.09 24.85
N ILE A 277 11.06 28.23 25.39
CA ILE A 277 12.41 28.78 25.13
C ILE A 277 13.50 27.80 25.59
N ALA A 278 13.34 27.22 26.80
CA ALA A 278 14.28 26.26 27.34
C ALA A 278 14.34 24.96 26.51
N ALA A 279 13.20 24.43 26.10
CA ALA A 279 13.12 23.24 25.24
C ALA A 279 13.73 23.47 23.84
N ALA A 280 13.75 24.71 23.37
CA ALA A 280 14.42 25.10 22.14
C ALA A 280 15.93 25.35 22.30
N GLU A 281 16.46 25.30 23.53
CA GLU A 281 17.81 25.73 23.88
C GLU A 281 18.12 27.18 23.42
N ALA A 282 17.10 28.05 23.43
CA ALA A 282 17.19 29.43 22.99
C ALA A 282 17.33 30.41 24.16
N ARG A 283 17.80 31.65 23.91
CA ARG A 283 17.90 32.68 24.96
C ARG A 283 16.61 33.48 25.15
N ASN A 284 15.82 33.61 24.10
CA ASN A 284 14.55 34.34 24.10
C ASN A 284 13.59 33.75 23.04
N GLY A 285 12.34 34.19 23.06
CA GLY A 285 11.28 33.65 22.19
C GLY A 285 11.48 33.95 20.70
N ASP A 286 12.16 35.04 20.35
CA ASP A 286 12.43 35.38 18.95
C ASP A 286 13.48 34.44 18.32
N GLU A 287 14.42 33.94 19.13
CA GLU A 287 15.46 32.99 18.70
C GLU A 287 14.92 31.58 18.45
N VAL A 288 13.78 31.21 19.04
CA VAL A 288 13.21 29.85 18.88
C VAL A 288 12.83 29.59 17.42
N GLY A 289 12.17 30.57 16.77
CA GLY A 289 11.75 30.49 15.37
C GLY A 289 10.91 29.26 15.01
N GLN A 290 10.70 29.05 13.71
CA GLN A 290 10.06 27.85 13.17
C GLN A 290 11.11 26.97 12.47
N GLN A 291 11.12 25.67 12.79
CA GLN A 291 11.93 24.67 12.08
C GLN A 291 11.01 23.62 11.50
N LEU A 292 10.51 23.89 10.30
CA LEU A 292 9.53 23.03 9.64
C LEU A 292 10.22 21.94 8.84
N ASN A 293 9.75 20.71 9.05
CA ASN A 293 10.14 19.53 8.30
C ASN A 293 8.90 18.93 7.67
N SER A 294 9.02 18.40 6.45
CA SER A 294 7.94 17.56 5.92
C SER A 294 7.93 16.22 6.65
N LEU A 295 6.77 15.53 6.63
CA LEU A 295 6.66 14.18 7.17
C LEU A 295 7.69 13.22 6.57
N HIS A 296 7.92 13.31 5.26
CA HIS A 296 8.94 12.52 4.57
C HIS A 296 10.36 12.79 5.13
N GLU A 297 10.76 14.06 5.23
CA GLU A 297 12.10 14.43 5.73
C GLU A 297 12.30 14.00 7.19
N PHE A 298 11.26 14.16 8.02
CA PHE A 298 11.29 13.75 9.40
C PHE A 298 11.50 12.24 9.51
N ALA A 299 10.78 11.46 8.72
CA ALA A 299 10.82 10.03 8.86
C ALA A 299 12.06 9.38 8.21
N GLU A 300 12.52 9.90 7.07
CA GLU A 300 13.84 9.53 6.51
C GLU A 300 14.97 9.79 7.52
N SER A 301 14.88 10.87 8.31
CA SER A 301 15.88 11.18 9.33
C SER A 301 15.94 10.16 10.48
N LEU A 302 14.93 9.29 10.59
CA LEU A 302 14.78 8.29 11.64
C LEU A 302 14.89 6.86 11.10
N ASP A 303 15.04 6.69 9.78
CA ASP A 303 15.29 5.38 9.18
C ASP A 303 16.69 4.87 9.56
N GLY A 304 16.76 3.62 10.03
CA GLY A 304 18.01 2.96 10.44
C GLY A 304 18.71 3.51 11.70
N SER A 305 18.20 4.56 12.35
CA SER A 305 18.79 5.14 13.57
C SER A 305 18.02 4.71 14.82
N PRO A 306 18.67 4.20 15.88
CA PRO A 306 17.99 3.96 17.15
C PRO A 306 17.47 5.30 17.71
N LEU A 307 16.17 5.39 17.97
CA LEU A 307 15.54 6.58 18.57
C LEU A 307 16.22 6.87 19.91
N VAL A 308 16.88 8.03 20.02
CA VAL A 308 17.56 8.48 21.24
C VAL A 308 16.56 8.74 22.38
N ASP A 309 15.31 9.10 22.04
CA ASP A 309 14.18 9.20 22.95
C ASP A 309 12.90 8.72 22.24
N PRO A 310 12.47 7.45 22.42
CA PRO A 310 11.27 6.93 21.76
C PRO A 310 9.97 7.56 22.29
N SER A 311 10.03 8.31 23.39
CA SER A 311 8.87 8.99 23.97
C SER A 311 8.65 10.39 23.39
N PHE A 312 9.60 10.95 22.64
CA PHE A 312 9.58 12.33 22.14
C PHE A 312 9.19 13.35 23.23
N ARG A 313 9.69 13.17 24.46
CA ARG A 313 9.31 13.98 25.64
C ARG A 313 7.80 13.97 25.95
N GLY A 314 7.09 12.90 25.58
CA GLY A 314 5.64 12.75 25.72
C GLY A 314 4.83 13.27 24.54
N ASP A 315 5.46 13.70 23.44
CA ASP A 315 4.75 14.18 22.24
C ASP A 315 4.20 13.02 21.40
N VAL A 316 2.96 12.66 21.69
CA VAL A 316 2.22 11.57 21.02
C VAL A 316 2.09 11.81 19.51
N PHE A 317 2.06 13.05 19.03
CA PHE A 317 1.96 13.34 17.59
C PHE A 317 3.22 12.90 16.86
N LEU A 318 4.39 13.31 17.33
CA LEU A 318 5.66 12.91 16.73
C LEU A 318 5.82 11.38 16.81
N MET A 319 5.47 10.79 17.96
CA MET A 319 5.46 9.35 18.14
C MET A 319 4.60 8.65 17.07
N LEU A 320 3.34 9.06 16.90
CA LEU A 320 2.43 8.47 15.91
C LEU A 320 2.94 8.63 14.48
N LEU A 321 3.53 9.78 14.12
CA LEU A 321 4.08 10.01 12.78
C LEU A 321 5.28 9.12 12.44
N VAL A 322 6.18 8.89 13.41
CA VAL A 322 7.32 7.96 13.21
C VAL A 322 6.84 6.54 13.03
N TYR A 323 5.91 6.09 13.87
CA TYR A 323 5.34 4.75 13.75
C TYR A 323 4.56 4.58 12.44
N ALA A 324 3.83 5.61 12.02
CA ALA A 324 3.10 5.63 10.76
C ALA A 324 4.03 5.49 9.54
N HIS A 325 5.16 6.20 9.52
CA HIS A 325 6.04 6.21 8.34
C HIS A 325 7.06 5.06 8.30
N ASN A 326 7.74 4.78 9.42
CA ASN A 326 8.82 3.77 9.43
C ASN A 326 8.28 2.35 9.57
N GLY A 327 7.05 2.25 10.06
CA GLY A 327 6.44 1.03 10.51
C GLY A 327 7.25 0.24 11.54
N VAL A 328 6.65 -0.79 12.12
CA VAL A 328 7.41 -1.99 12.46
C VAL A 328 7.50 -2.77 11.14
N GLY A 329 8.70 -3.14 10.71
CA GLY A 329 8.87 -3.85 9.43
C GLY A 329 7.96 -5.09 9.31
N ALA A 330 7.77 -5.61 8.10
CA ALA A 330 6.89 -6.77 7.88
C ALA A 330 7.41 -8.06 8.54
N SER A 331 6.56 -8.78 9.30
CA SER A 331 6.85 -10.15 9.77
C SER A 331 6.76 -11.19 8.65
N ALA A 332 5.96 -10.93 7.62
CA ALA A 332 5.83 -11.81 6.46
C ALA A 332 5.70 -11.01 5.16
N ILE A 333 6.29 -11.53 4.08
CA ILE A 333 6.14 -10.99 2.72
C ILE A 333 5.74 -12.14 1.79
N PHE A 334 4.71 -11.93 0.98
CA PHE A 334 4.45 -12.74 -0.21
C PHE A 334 4.82 -11.92 -1.45
N SER A 335 5.63 -12.47 -2.35
CA SER A 335 6.06 -11.79 -3.56
C SER A 335 5.67 -12.53 -4.82
N VAL A 336 5.16 -11.78 -5.79
CA VAL A 336 4.84 -12.25 -7.14
C VAL A 336 5.23 -11.17 -8.16
N THR A 337 5.65 -11.62 -9.34
CA THR A 337 5.99 -10.79 -10.50
C THR A 337 5.25 -11.30 -11.73
N ASP A 338 5.01 -10.42 -12.71
CA ASP A 338 4.22 -10.72 -13.91
C ASP A 338 5.01 -10.41 -15.19
N PHE A 339 5.57 -11.46 -15.78
CA PHE A 339 6.20 -11.43 -17.10
C PHE A 339 5.26 -10.94 -18.20
N TRP A 340 3.99 -11.39 -18.22
CA TRP A 340 3.06 -11.15 -19.32
C TRP A 340 2.61 -9.70 -19.37
N GLN A 341 2.51 -9.02 -18.23
CA GLN A 341 2.30 -7.57 -18.19
C GLN A 341 3.46 -6.81 -18.86
N SER A 342 4.70 -7.25 -18.65
CA SER A 342 5.87 -6.67 -19.33
C SER A 342 5.82 -6.98 -20.84
N PHE A 343 5.45 -8.21 -21.21
CA PHE A 343 5.38 -8.65 -22.60
C PHE A 343 4.31 -7.91 -23.43
N ALA A 344 3.17 -7.61 -22.81
CA ALA A 344 2.08 -6.86 -23.43
C ALA A 344 2.39 -5.36 -23.58
N ASN A 345 3.42 -4.84 -22.92
CA ASN A 345 3.75 -3.42 -22.95
C ASN A 345 4.43 -3.04 -24.29
N PRO A 346 3.85 -2.14 -25.10
CA PRO A 346 4.41 -1.75 -26.40
C PRO A 346 5.85 -1.23 -26.33
N SER A 347 6.21 -0.51 -25.26
CA SER A 347 7.56 0.03 -25.08
C SER A 347 8.64 -1.06 -24.97
N GLN A 348 8.29 -2.26 -24.53
CA GLN A 348 9.23 -3.38 -24.46
C GLN A 348 9.50 -3.95 -25.85
N ARG A 349 8.51 -3.95 -26.75
CA ARG A 349 8.69 -4.33 -28.16
C ARG A 349 9.54 -3.33 -28.92
N GLU A 350 9.39 -2.05 -28.64
CA GLU A 350 10.28 -1.01 -29.19
C GLU A 350 11.73 -1.20 -28.73
N LYS A 351 11.93 -1.55 -27.44
CA LYS A 351 13.25 -1.93 -26.92
C LYS A 351 13.79 -3.20 -27.57
N ALA A 352 12.96 -4.21 -27.82
CA ALA A 352 13.37 -5.43 -28.52
C ALA A 352 13.88 -5.13 -29.93
N SER A 353 13.06 -4.40 -30.69
CA SER A 353 13.41 -3.98 -32.05
C SER A 353 14.70 -3.15 -32.12
N SER A 354 14.96 -2.29 -31.13
CA SER A 354 16.16 -1.44 -31.11
C SER A 354 17.43 -2.14 -30.60
N SER A 355 17.32 -3.21 -29.81
CA SER A 355 18.45 -3.90 -29.17
C SER A 355 18.88 -5.20 -29.87
N SER A 356 18.18 -5.64 -30.92
CA SER A 356 18.38 -6.94 -31.58
C SER A 356 18.23 -8.14 -30.63
N GLN A 357 17.54 -7.97 -29.50
CA GLN A 357 17.19 -9.05 -28.57
C GLN A 357 15.71 -9.41 -28.75
N SER A 358 15.35 -10.68 -28.51
CA SER A 358 13.94 -11.06 -28.53
C SER A 358 13.18 -10.40 -27.37
N ILE A 359 11.89 -10.12 -27.58
CA ILE A 359 11.01 -9.57 -26.55
C ILE A 359 10.98 -10.46 -25.30
N GLY A 360 11.05 -11.78 -25.48
CA GLY A 360 11.11 -12.74 -24.37
C GLY A 360 12.35 -12.57 -23.49
N VAL A 361 13.53 -12.36 -24.08
CA VAL A 361 14.76 -12.08 -23.31
C VAL A 361 14.63 -10.79 -22.52
N ILE A 362 14.14 -9.71 -23.14
CA ILE A 362 13.98 -8.42 -22.45
C ILE A 362 13.02 -8.53 -21.28
N CYS A 363 11.87 -9.19 -21.48
CA CYS A 363 10.87 -9.36 -20.43
C CYS A 363 11.37 -10.27 -19.31
N ARG A 364 12.14 -11.32 -19.63
CA ARG A 364 12.80 -12.18 -18.63
C ARG A 364 13.76 -11.37 -17.76
N GLU A 365 14.63 -10.57 -18.37
CA GLU A 365 15.60 -9.76 -17.62
C GLU A 365 14.91 -8.69 -16.78
N ASN A 366 13.82 -8.09 -17.29
CA ASN A 366 13.01 -7.14 -16.55
C ASN A 366 12.36 -7.80 -15.31
N GLU A 367 11.73 -8.96 -15.48
CA GLU A 367 11.12 -9.71 -14.38
C GLU A 367 12.18 -10.18 -13.36
N ALA A 368 13.32 -10.68 -13.84
CA ALA A 368 14.44 -11.05 -12.97
C ALA A 368 14.96 -9.83 -12.18
N GLN A 369 15.01 -8.64 -12.79
CA GLN A 369 15.39 -7.41 -12.10
C GLN A 369 14.35 -6.98 -11.06
N GLN A 370 13.05 -7.12 -11.35
CA GLN A 370 11.98 -6.89 -10.36
C GLN A 370 12.13 -7.83 -9.16
N ASN A 371 12.36 -9.14 -9.41
CA ASN A 371 12.63 -10.11 -8.36
C ASN A 371 13.87 -9.73 -7.52
N ARG A 372 14.97 -9.31 -8.16
CA ARG A 372 16.16 -8.80 -7.44
C ARG A 372 15.83 -7.61 -6.54
N ASN A 373 15.05 -6.67 -7.03
CA ASN A 373 14.65 -5.48 -6.25
C ASN A 373 13.80 -5.87 -5.04
N ILE A 374 12.83 -6.77 -5.21
CA ILE A 374 11.99 -7.29 -4.12
C ILE A 374 12.86 -7.99 -3.07
N ILE A 375 13.75 -8.87 -3.48
CA ILE A 375 14.66 -9.62 -2.59
C ILE A 375 15.57 -8.66 -1.82
N ASN A 376 16.15 -7.66 -2.51
CA ASN A 376 16.98 -6.63 -1.88
C ASN A 376 16.21 -5.78 -0.86
N ALA A 377 14.94 -5.49 -1.12
CA ALA A 377 14.08 -4.78 -0.18
C ALA A 377 13.74 -5.67 1.03
N ALA A 378 13.30 -6.91 0.79
CA ALA A 378 12.97 -7.88 1.83
C ALA A 378 14.16 -8.19 2.77
N ALA A 379 15.38 -8.23 2.23
CA ALA A 379 16.59 -8.47 3.00
C ALA A 379 16.90 -7.36 4.03
N LYS A 380 16.40 -6.13 3.79
CA LYS A 380 16.56 -4.99 4.70
C LYS A 380 15.52 -4.99 5.84
N VAL A 381 14.47 -5.80 5.73
CA VAL A 381 13.41 -5.89 6.74
C VAL A 381 13.88 -6.77 7.90
N THR A 382 14.36 -6.14 8.97
CA THR A 382 14.95 -6.83 10.13
C THR A 382 13.93 -7.66 10.93
N THR A 383 12.66 -7.29 10.89
CA THR A 383 11.55 -8.00 11.55
C THR A 383 10.95 -9.13 10.72
N LEU A 384 11.45 -9.37 9.49
CA LEU A 384 10.90 -10.39 8.61
C LEU A 384 11.17 -11.79 9.16
N GLU A 385 10.12 -12.56 9.39
CA GLU A 385 10.18 -13.94 9.87
C GLU A 385 10.01 -14.92 8.70
N ARG A 386 9.27 -14.52 7.66
CA ARG A 386 9.00 -15.39 6.50
C ARG A 386 8.90 -14.62 5.19
N LEU A 387 9.62 -15.08 4.18
CA LEU A 387 9.35 -14.73 2.79
C LEU A 387 8.67 -15.91 2.10
N VAL A 388 7.54 -15.68 1.44
CA VAL A 388 6.93 -16.62 0.49
C VAL A 388 7.17 -16.07 -0.91
N PHE A 389 8.06 -16.71 -1.66
CA PHE A 389 8.50 -16.27 -2.97
C PHE A 389 7.80 -17.07 -4.07
N SER A 390 6.98 -16.42 -4.91
CA SER A 390 6.39 -17.06 -6.08
C SER A 390 7.46 -17.26 -7.16
N SER A 391 7.62 -18.49 -7.63
CA SER A 391 8.63 -18.86 -8.62
C SER A 391 8.10 -19.94 -9.58
N LEU A 392 8.95 -20.38 -10.50
CA LEU A 392 8.77 -21.51 -11.42
C LEU A 392 10.15 -22.18 -11.63
N PRO A 393 10.21 -23.44 -12.12
CA PRO A 393 11.49 -24.07 -12.45
C PRO A 393 12.17 -23.33 -13.62
N SER A 394 13.42 -23.67 -13.94
CA SER A 394 14.09 -23.17 -15.16
C SER A 394 14.11 -24.28 -16.23
N PRO A 395 13.20 -24.27 -17.21
CA PRO A 395 13.20 -25.22 -18.32
C PRO A 395 14.52 -25.22 -19.08
N ASN A 396 15.09 -24.05 -19.34
CA ASN A 396 16.36 -23.93 -20.05
C ASN A 396 17.49 -24.66 -19.31
N ARG A 397 17.64 -24.40 -18.00
CA ARG A 397 18.67 -25.08 -17.18
C ARG A 397 18.41 -26.58 -17.05
N LEU A 398 17.18 -26.97 -16.71
CA LEU A 398 16.85 -28.38 -16.42
C LEU A 398 16.93 -29.26 -17.68
N SER A 399 16.74 -28.67 -18.85
CA SER A 399 16.80 -29.37 -20.14
C SER A 399 18.13 -29.17 -20.89
N ALA A 400 19.14 -28.59 -20.24
CA ALA A 400 20.44 -28.27 -20.85
C ALA A 400 20.33 -27.47 -22.18
N GLY A 401 19.41 -26.51 -22.22
CA GLY A 401 19.20 -25.62 -23.37
C GLY A 401 18.22 -26.13 -24.42
N LYS A 402 17.61 -27.32 -24.24
CA LYS A 402 16.62 -27.85 -25.19
C LYS A 402 15.35 -27.00 -25.26
N TYR A 403 14.85 -26.55 -24.11
CA TYR A 403 13.68 -25.67 -23.99
C TYR A 403 14.12 -24.27 -23.55
N ALA A 404 14.72 -23.54 -24.49
CA ALA A 404 15.39 -22.27 -24.22
C ALA A 404 14.46 -21.04 -24.25
N HIS A 405 13.23 -21.19 -24.74
CA HIS A 405 12.33 -20.06 -24.98
C HIS A 405 11.25 -19.88 -23.92
N VAL A 406 11.24 -20.68 -22.85
CA VAL A 406 10.28 -20.54 -21.74
C VAL A 406 10.72 -19.43 -20.78
N TYR A 407 10.74 -18.20 -21.30
CA TYR A 407 11.34 -17.04 -20.65
C TYR A 407 10.62 -16.66 -19.35
N HIS A 408 9.29 -16.84 -19.32
CA HIS A 408 8.44 -16.50 -18.17
C HIS A 408 8.62 -17.46 -16.97
N PHE A 409 9.20 -18.65 -17.20
CA PHE A 409 9.66 -19.55 -16.14
C PHE A 409 11.07 -19.16 -15.67
N ASP A 410 11.98 -18.99 -16.64
CA ASP A 410 13.39 -18.71 -16.36
C ASP A 410 13.59 -17.40 -15.57
N GLY A 411 12.80 -16.36 -15.84
CA GLY A 411 12.89 -15.07 -15.13
C GLY A 411 12.63 -15.20 -13.62
N LYS A 412 11.70 -16.09 -13.25
CA LYS A 412 11.40 -16.43 -11.85
C LYS A 412 12.51 -17.26 -11.21
N ALA A 413 12.99 -18.29 -11.92
CA ALA A 413 14.09 -19.13 -11.45
C ALA A 413 15.38 -18.32 -11.20
N MET A 414 15.67 -17.32 -12.04
CA MET A 414 16.79 -16.39 -11.84
C MET A 414 16.65 -15.59 -10.53
N GLY A 415 15.42 -15.23 -10.14
CA GLY A 415 15.15 -14.60 -8.85
C GLY A 415 15.47 -15.53 -7.68
N GLU A 416 15.09 -16.81 -7.79
CA GLU A 416 15.39 -17.81 -6.76
C GLU A 416 16.90 -18.02 -6.55
N ASP A 417 17.66 -18.12 -7.65
CA ASP A 417 19.11 -18.28 -7.60
C ASP A 417 19.82 -17.04 -7.04
N TYR A 418 19.36 -15.85 -7.42
CA TYR A 418 19.86 -14.61 -6.84
C TYR A 418 19.60 -14.55 -5.34
N GLY A 419 18.40 -14.91 -4.92
CA GLY A 419 18.02 -14.96 -3.52
C GLY A 419 18.90 -15.89 -2.68
N ARG A 420 19.10 -17.13 -3.15
CA ARG A 420 19.98 -18.12 -2.51
C ARG A 420 21.42 -17.62 -2.39
N SER A 421 21.95 -17.03 -3.45
CA SER A 421 23.38 -16.64 -3.53
C SER A 421 23.69 -15.32 -2.84
N ALA A 422 22.90 -14.27 -3.11
CA ALA A 422 23.17 -12.92 -2.62
C ALA A 422 22.64 -12.68 -1.19
N HIS A 423 21.57 -13.38 -0.79
CA HIS A 423 20.89 -13.13 0.50
C HIS A 423 20.62 -14.43 1.28
N PRO A 424 21.65 -15.23 1.64
CA PRO A 424 21.47 -16.55 2.27
C PRO A 424 20.72 -16.48 3.60
N LYS A 425 20.87 -15.40 4.38
CA LYS A 425 20.12 -15.19 5.64
C LYS A 425 18.62 -14.98 5.41
N LEU A 426 18.25 -14.26 4.35
CA LEU A 426 16.86 -14.14 3.94
C LEU A 426 16.35 -15.49 3.44
N TRP A 427 17.13 -16.17 2.60
CA TRP A 427 16.73 -17.44 2.01
C TRP A 427 16.54 -18.57 3.01
N ALA A 428 17.29 -18.57 4.11
CA ALA A 428 17.12 -19.51 5.22
C ALA A 428 15.73 -19.46 5.87
N LYS A 429 15.00 -18.35 5.71
CA LYS A 429 13.62 -18.16 6.18
C LYS A 429 12.62 -18.00 5.02
N THR A 430 12.96 -18.47 3.81
CA THR A 430 12.10 -18.39 2.63
C THR A 430 11.41 -19.72 2.34
N ASN A 431 10.13 -19.67 1.98
CA ASN A 431 9.43 -20.73 1.28
C ASN A 431 9.13 -20.27 -0.16
N VAL A 432 9.12 -21.20 -1.10
CA VAL A 432 8.91 -20.92 -2.51
C VAL A 432 7.62 -21.59 -2.95
N LEU A 433 6.72 -20.82 -3.56
CA LEU A 433 5.51 -21.31 -4.21
C LEU A 433 5.78 -21.40 -5.70
N TYR A 434 5.86 -22.61 -6.26
CA TYR A 434 5.78 -22.82 -7.69
C TYR A 434 4.33 -22.71 -8.10
N ALA A 435 4.00 -21.67 -8.86
CA ALA A 435 2.64 -21.49 -9.36
C ALA A 435 2.30 -22.67 -10.30
N GLY A 436 1.19 -23.38 -10.06
CA GLY A 436 0.72 -24.43 -10.96
C GLY A 436 0.05 -23.89 -12.22
N TYR A 437 -0.55 -24.78 -12.99
CA TYR A 437 -1.32 -24.43 -14.18
C TYR A 437 -2.69 -23.87 -13.78
N TYR A 438 -2.91 -22.57 -13.97
CA TYR A 438 -4.13 -21.91 -13.53
C TYR A 438 -5.35 -22.44 -14.27
N LEU A 439 -6.40 -22.79 -13.54
CA LEU A 439 -7.71 -23.09 -14.12
C LEU A 439 -8.24 -21.87 -14.90
N GLU A 440 -7.95 -20.66 -14.43
CA GLU A 440 -8.31 -19.41 -15.11
C GLU A 440 -7.64 -19.21 -16.48
N ASN A 441 -6.57 -19.96 -16.80
CA ASN A 441 -5.99 -19.95 -18.15
C ASN A 441 -7.02 -20.36 -19.20
N TYR A 442 -8.01 -21.18 -18.83
CA TYR A 442 -9.13 -21.55 -19.69
C TYR A 442 -10.06 -20.37 -20.02
N PHE A 443 -9.87 -19.16 -19.52
CA PHE A 443 -10.63 -17.97 -19.95
C PHE A 443 -9.83 -17.08 -20.90
N GLY A 444 -8.49 -17.13 -20.82
CA GLY A 444 -7.60 -16.28 -21.59
C GLY A 444 -7.45 -16.66 -23.05
N ALA A 445 -6.68 -15.84 -23.77
CA ALA A 445 -6.36 -16.07 -25.18
C ALA A 445 -5.71 -17.43 -25.38
N THR A 446 -4.65 -17.79 -24.64
CA THR A 446 -3.93 -19.05 -24.82
C THR A 446 -4.72 -20.29 -24.39
N GLY A 447 -5.74 -20.12 -23.56
CA GLY A 447 -6.67 -21.19 -23.18
C GLY A 447 -7.44 -21.80 -24.36
N HIS A 448 -7.60 -21.07 -25.48
CA HIS A 448 -8.29 -21.58 -26.66
C HIS A 448 -7.64 -22.85 -27.26
N LEU A 449 -6.36 -23.08 -27.01
CA LEU A 449 -5.63 -24.26 -27.47
C LEU A 449 -6.12 -25.55 -26.80
N PHE A 450 -6.53 -25.45 -25.53
CA PHE A 450 -6.81 -26.60 -24.67
C PHE A 450 -8.27 -26.64 -24.18
N ARG A 451 -9.04 -25.60 -24.44
CA ARG A 451 -10.47 -25.50 -24.14
C ARG A 451 -11.29 -26.32 -25.15
N PRO A 452 -12.18 -27.22 -24.70
CA PRO A 452 -13.13 -27.87 -25.59
C PRO A 452 -14.03 -26.85 -26.30
N ARG A 453 -14.44 -27.16 -27.54
CA ARG A 453 -15.43 -26.38 -28.29
C ARG A 453 -16.81 -27.01 -28.19
N MET A 454 -17.85 -26.20 -28.15
CA MET A 454 -19.23 -26.66 -28.13
C MET A 454 -19.73 -26.91 -29.56
N ASN A 455 -20.07 -28.16 -29.88
CA ASN A 455 -20.84 -28.49 -31.06
C ASN A 455 -22.34 -28.38 -30.74
N LYS A 456 -22.98 -27.29 -31.16
CA LYS A 456 -24.40 -27.02 -30.88
C LYS A 456 -25.34 -28.03 -31.52
N ALA A 457 -24.99 -28.59 -32.67
CA ALA A 457 -25.86 -29.55 -33.38
C ALA A 457 -25.94 -30.90 -32.66
N LYS A 458 -24.84 -31.34 -32.04
CA LYS A 458 -24.75 -32.60 -31.29
C LYS A 458 -24.91 -32.45 -29.78
N ASP A 459 -25.02 -31.23 -29.28
CA ASP A 459 -24.96 -30.89 -27.86
C ASP A 459 -23.78 -31.55 -27.13
N THR A 460 -22.59 -31.49 -27.75
CA THR A 460 -21.40 -32.24 -27.35
C THR A 460 -20.16 -31.36 -27.40
N LEU A 461 -19.28 -31.48 -26.40
CA LEU A 461 -17.98 -30.83 -26.40
C LEU A 461 -17.00 -31.60 -27.29
N ILE A 462 -16.15 -30.89 -28.03
CA ILE A 462 -15.10 -31.46 -28.85
C ILE A 462 -13.75 -30.93 -28.37
N LEU A 463 -12.87 -31.82 -27.95
CA LEU A 463 -11.47 -31.48 -27.65
C LEU A 463 -10.56 -32.06 -28.74
N SER A 464 -9.88 -31.18 -29.48
CA SER A 464 -8.88 -31.56 -30.49
C SER A 464 -7.47 -31.42 -29.91
N VAL A 465 -6.97 -32.47 -29.25
CA VAL A 465 -5.58 -32.54 -28.76
C VAL A 465 -5.11 -33.99 -28.87
N ALA A 466 -3.94 -34.21 -29.47
CA ALA A 466 -3.36 -35.54 -29.66
C ALA A 466 -2.41 -35.93 -28.51
N ASP A 467 -2.13 -37.22 -28.38
CA ASP A 467 -1.09 -37.70 -27.46
C ASP A 467 0.33 -37.35 -27.97
N PRO A 468 1.31 -37.10 -27.07
CA PRO A 468 1.23 -37.20 -25.61
C PRO A 468 0.70 -35.92 -24.92
N LEU A 469 0.42 -34.85 -25.66
CA LEU A 469 -0.01 -33.57 -25.10
C LEU A 469 -1.35 -33.69 -24.35
N ALA A 470 -2.29 -34.46 -24.91
CA ALA A 470 -3.61 -34.67 -24.32
C ALA A 470 -3.57 -35.37 -22.95
N THR A 471 -2.58 -36.22 -22.72
CA THR A 471 -2.43 -37.06 -21.51
C THR A 471 -1.34 -36.60 -20.54
N THR A 472 -0.58 -35.55 -20.90
CA THR A 472 0.42 -34.96 -20.01
C THR A 472 -0.26 -34.33 -18.79
N LEU A 473 0.18 -34.70 -17.59
CA LEU A 473 -0.37 -34.17 -16.33
C LEU A 473 0.13 -32.76 -16.05
N LEU A 474 -0.81 -31.89 -15.65
CA LEU A 474 -0.56 -30.52 -15.23
C LEU A 474 -1.05 -30.33 -13.78
N PRO A 475 -0.32 -29.57 -12.94
CA PRO A 475 -0.74 -29.26 -11.58
C PRO A 475 -1.81 -28.18 -11.60
N MET A 476 -3.08 -28.55 -11.72
CA MET A 476 -4.18 -27.60 -11.87
C MET A 476 -4.65 -27.08 -10.52
N TYR A 477 -4.84 -25.76 -10.42
CA TYR A 477 -5.42 -25.09 -9.26
C TYR A 477 -6.01 -23.73 -9.65
N SER A 478 -6.89 -23.16 -8.81
CA SER A 478 -7.43 -21.82 -9.05
C SER A 478 -6.49 -20.76 -8.47
N ALA A 479 -5.89 -19.93 -9.33
CA ALA A 479 -5.02 -18.86 -8.84
C ALA A 479 -5.78 -17.88 -7.94
N VAL A 480 -7.07 -17.66 -8.22
CA VAL A 480 -7.93 -16.72 -7.49
C VAL A 480 -8.37 -17.30 -6.14
N ALA A 481 -8.84 -18.55 -6.10
CA ALA A 481 -9.41 -19.15 -4.89
C ALA A 481 -8.34 -19.76 -3.96
N ASP A 482 -7.28 -20.35 -4.53
CA ASP A 482 -6.39 -21.24 -3.77
C ASP A 482 -5.07 -20.57 -3.35
N THR A 483 -4.58 -19.55 -4.08
CA THR A 483 -3.27 -18.94 -3.80
C THR A 483 -3.18 -18.40 -2.38
N GLY A 484 -4.22 -17.72 -1.89
CA GLY A 484 -4.26 -17.20 -0.52
C GLY A 484 -4.10 -18.30 0.54
N THR A 485 -4.78 -19.43 0.34
CA THR A 485 -4.70 -20.59 1.24
C THR A 485 -3.32 -21.24 1.20
N LEU A 486 -2.74 -21.40 0.01
CA LEU A 486 -1.38 -21.93 -0.16
C LEU A 486 -0.32 -21.04 0.50
N VAL A 487 -0.43 -19.72 0.32
CA VAL A 487 0.47 -18.76 0.98
C VAL A 487 0.31 -18.84 2.50
N GLN A 488 -0.92 -18.89 3.02
CA GLN A 488 -1.16 -19.06 4.45
C GLN A 488 -0.51 -20.33 5.01
N ALA A 489 -0.59 -21.45 4.28
CA ALA A 489 0.06 -22.69 4.66
C ALA A 489 1.60 -22.55 4.66
N LEU A 490 2.16 -21.91 3.63
CA LEU A 490 3.62 -21.67 3.52
C LEU A 490 4.15 -20.71 4.59
N LEU A 491 3.31 -19.83 5.14
CA LEU A 491 3.67 -19.00 6.29
C LEU A 491 3.83 -19.84 7.57
N ARG A 492 2.99 -20.87 7.75
CA ARG A 492 3.00 -21.74 8.95
C ARG A 492 3.94 -22.94 8.85
N ALA A 493 4.27 -23.38 7.65
CA ALA A 493 5.18 -24.49 7.42
C ALA A 493 6.60 -24.17 7.93
N ALA A 494 7.46 -25.18 8.05
CA ALA A 494 8.90 -24.93 8.21
C ALA A 494 9.45 -24.15 6.99
N PRO A 495 10.50 -23.32 7.16
CA PRO A 495 11.14 -22.64 6.04
C PRO A 495 11.92 -23.62 5.14
N GLY A 496 12.33 -23.16 3.95
CA GLY A 496 13.12 -23.93 2.99
C GLY A 496 12.31 -24.88 2.11
N LYS A 497 10.97 -24.80 2.13
CA LYS A 497 10.09 -25.62 1.29
C LYS A 497 9.94 -25.00 -0.09
N ARG A 498 9.95 -25.84 -1.13
CA ARG A 498 9.51 -25.49 -2.49
C ARG A 498 8.25 -26.30 -2.79
N VAL A 499 7.12 -25.62 -2.99
CA VAL A 499 5.81 -26.28 -3.11
C VAL A 499 5.16 -25.92 -4.42
N ILE A 500 4.67 -26.93 -5.15
CA ILE A 500 3.83 -26.71 -6.33
C ILE A 500 2.40 -26.39 -5.90
N GLY A 501 1.85 -25.30 -6.42
CA GLY A 501 0.44 -24.95 -6.27
C GLY A 501 -0.40 -25.91 -7.08
N VAL A 502 -0.97 -26.91 -6.42
CA VAL A 502 -1.79 -27.93 -7.07
C VAL A 502 -2.97 -28.26 -6.18
N ASN A 503 -4.17 -28.22 -6.77
CA ASN A 503 -5.34 -28.86 -6.20
C ASN A 503 -5.38 -30.32 -6.69
N GLN A 504 -5.32 -30.49 -8.01
CA GLN A 504 -5.40 -31.78 -8.66
C GLN A 504 -4.45 -31.87 -9.84
N TRP A 505 -3.80 -33.03 -9.99
CA TRP A 505 -3.04 -33.35 -11.19
C TRP A 505 -3.99 -33.87 -12.25
N LEU A 506 -4.17 -33.11 -13.33
CA LEU A 506 -5.06 -33.47 -14.43
C LEU A 506 -4.34 -33.28 -15.75
N SER A 507 -4.62 -34.18 -16.69
CA SER A 507 -4.33 -33.93 -18.10
C SER A 507 -5.39 -33.01 -18.70
N VAL A 508 -5.10 -32.37 -19.85
CA VAL A 508 -6.11 -31.59 -20.58
C VAL A 508 -7.32 -32.46 -20.93
N ARG A 509 -7.09 -33.73 -21.29
CA ARG A 509 -8.14 -34.70 -21.58
C ARG A 509 -9.00 -35.01 -20.34
N ASP A 510 -8.39 -35.17 -19.17
CA ASP A 510 -9.12 -35.48 -17.94
C ASP A 510 -9.86 -34.27 -17.38
N PHE A 511 -9.27 -33.07 -17.44
CA PHE A 511 -9.98 -31.82 -17.13
C PHE A 511 -11.21 -31.66 -18.04
N ALA A 512 -11.09 -31.92 -19.33
CA ALA A 512 -12.21 -31.82 -20.25
C ALA A 512 -13.34 -32.83 -19.94
N LYS A 513 -13.00 -34.03 -19.43
CA LYS A 513 -14.01 -34.99 -18.92
C LYS A 513 -14.70 -34.46 -17.66
N VAL A 514 -13.94 -33.89 -16.72
CA VAL A 514 -14.48 -33.27 -15.51
C VAL A 514 -15.44 -32.16 -15.91
N LEU A 515 -14.99 -31.23 -16.75
CA LEU A 515 -15.81 -30.14 -17.27
C LEU A 515 -17.11 -30.65 -17.89
N ALA A 516 -17.02 -31.57 -18.86
CA ALA A 516 -18.18 -32.13 -19.55
C ALA A 516 -19.20 -32.72 -18.57
N ARG A 517 -18.73 -33.47 -17.57
CA ARG A 517 -19.58 -34.04 -16.52
C ARG A 517 -20.26 -32.96 -15.68
N GLU A 518 -19.52 -31.94 -15.22
CA GLU A 518 -20.08 -30.89 -14.35
C GLU A 518 -21.09 -29.99 -15.08
N ILE A 519 -20.94 -29.78 -16.39
CA ILE A 519 -21.91 -29.00 -17.20
C ILE A 519 -22.97 -29.87 -17.89
N GLY A 520 -23.01 -31.18 -17.60
CA GLY A 520 -24.02 -32.10 -18.13
C GLY A 520 -23.94 -32.34 -19.65
N LYS A 521 -22.74 -32.32 -20.24
CA LYS A 521 -22.50 -32.51 -21.68
C LYS A 521 -21.72 -33.80 -21.95
N LYS A 522 -21.87 -34.31 -23.17
CA LYS A 522 -20.97 -35.34 -23.71
C LYS A 522 -19.66 -34.70 -24.18
N ILE A 523 -18.61 -35.50 -24.32
CA ILE A 523 -17.34 -35.07 -24.90
C ILE A 523 -16.81 -36.07 -25.92
N GLU A 524 -16.40 -35.56 -27.08
CA GLU A 524 -15.70 -36.26 -28.15
C GLU A 524 -14.25 -35.78 -28.19
N PHE A 525 -13.31 -36.72 -28.41
CA PHE A 525 -11.89 -36.41 -28.57
C PHE A 525 -11.47 -36.61 -30.02
N VAL A 526 -10.77 -35.63 -30.58
CA VAL A 526 -10.19 -35.70 -31.92
C VAL A 526 -8.68 -35.74 -31.77
N ASP A 527 -8.06 -36.80 -32.30
CA ASP A 527 -6.62 -37.03 -32.24
C ASP A 527 -5.89 -36.14 -33.26
N ARG A 528 -5.88 -34.84 -32.97
CA ARG A 528 -5.25 -33.80 -33.77
C ARG A 528 -4.85 -32.67 -32.85
N ASN A 529 -3.59 -32.23 -32.93
CA ASN A 529 -3.14 -31.08 -32.14
C ASN A 529 -3.77 -29.77 -32.63
N PRO A 530 -4.03 -28.81 -31.72
CA PRO A 530 -4.45 -27.47 -32.11
C PRO A 530 -3.33 -26.77 -32.90
N SER A 531 -3.71 -25.82 -33.75
CA SER A 531 -2.73 -24.86 -34.27
C SER A 531 -2.23 -24.02 -33.10
N PHE A 532 -0.92 -23.91 -32.95
CA PHE A 532 -0.32 -23.01 -31.97
C PHE A 532 -0.30 -21.56 -32.44
N ASP A 533 -0.87 -21.23 -33.60
CA ASP A 533 -0.99 -19.86 -34.10
C ASP A 533 -1.85 -19.00 -33.16
N ILE A 534 -1.19 -18.17 -32.36
CA ILE A 534 -1.80 -17.25 -31.40
C ILE A 534 -1.68 -15.79 -31.90
N GLY A 535 -1.08 -15.58 -33.08
CA GLY A 535 -0.86 -14.27 -33.67
C GLY A 535 0.38 -13.53 -33.15
N ASP A 536 1.23 -14.20 -32.35
CA ASP A 536 2.51 -13.68 -31.89
C ASP A 536 3.58 -14.79 -31.85
N PRO A 537 4.53 -14.83 -32.81
CA PRO A 537 5.52 -15.89 -32.92
C PRO A 537 6.39 -16.14 -31.68
N ASP A 538 6.58 -15.13 -30.81
CA ASP A 538 7.34 -15.30 -29.58
C ASP A 538 6.52 -16.02 -28.49
N VAL A 539 5.20 -15.79 -28.45
CA VAL A 539 4.28 -16.53 -27.58
C VAL A 539 4.18 -17.98 -28.04
N GLU A 540 4.11 -18.22 -29.34
CA GLU A 540 4.01 -19.56 -29.92
C GLU A 540 5.22 -20.43 -29.57
N LYS A 541 6.43 -19.87 -29.69
CA LYS A 541 7.67 -20.56 -29.33
C LYS A 541 7.74 -20.86 -27.84
N ASP A 542 7.38 -19.89 -26.99
CA ASP A 542 7.39 -20.07 -25.54
C ASP A 542 6.43 -21.22 -25.13
N TYR A 543 5.19 -21.22 -25.64
CA TYR A 543 4.21 -22.28 -25.36
C TYR A 543 4.61 -23.65 -25.93
N ALA A 544 5.17 -23.70 -27.14
CA ALA A 544 5.66 -24.94 -27.72
C ALA A 544 6.78 -25.56 -26.87
N ASP A 545 7.77 -24.75 -26.46
CA ASP A 545 8.84 -25.19 -25.56
C ASP A 545 8.31 -25.58 -24.17
N MET A 546 7.37 -24.82 -23.61
CA MET A 546 6.74 -25.12 -22.32
C MET A 546 6.03 -26.48 -22.35
N MET A 547 5.24 -26.75 -23.39
CA MET A 547 4.54 -28.02 -23.52
C MET A 547 5.50 -29.18 -23.75
N GLY A 548 6.55 -28.99 -24.57
CA GLY A 548 7.63 -29.96 -24.71
C GLY A 548 8.31 -30.26 -23.37
N PHE A 549 8.64 -29.22 -22.60
CA PHE A 549 9.22 -29.36 -21.27
C PHE A 549 8.28 -30.13 -20.32
N CYS A 550 6.98 -29.82 -20.31
CA CYS A 550 6.01 -30.53 -19.49
C CYS A 550 5.96 -32.03 -19.83
N ILE A 551 5.96 -32.37 -21.11
CA ILE A 551 5.96 -33.77 -21.59
C ILE A 551 7.22 -34.49 -21.10
N GLU A 552 8.40 -33.90 -21.26
CA GLU A 552 9.67 -34.59 -21.00
C GLU A 552 10.12 -34.53 -19.54
N PHE A 553 9.89 -33.42 -18.84
CA PHE A 553 10.45 -33.12 -17.51
C PHE A 553 9.38 -32.96 -16.41
N GLY A 554 8.09 -32.87 -16.78
CA GLY A 554 7.01 -32.49 -15.87
C GLY A 554 6.94 -30.98 -15.69
N TYR A 555 5.75 -30.44 -15.39
CA TYR A 555 5.52 -28.99 -15.32
C TYR A 555 6.44 -28.28 -14.31
N GLU A 556 6.59 -28.89 -13.13
CA GLU A 556 7.44 -28.43 -12.04
C GLU A 556 8.91 -28.89 -12.17
N GLY A 557 9.25 -29.59 -13.25
CA GLY A 557 10.56 -30.24 -13.42
C GLY A 557 10.75 -31.49 -12.55
N GLY A 558 9.66 -32.02 -12.00
CA GLY A 558 9.67 -33.08 -10.99
C GLY A 558 10.22 -34.42 -11.46
N LYS A 559 10.44 -34.62 -12.76
CA LYS A 559 11.16 -35.82 -13.26
C LYS A 559 12.66 -35.77 -12.97
N VAL A 560 13.22 -34.57 -12.76
CA VAL A 560 14.66 -34.36 -12.49
C VAL A 560 14.90 -33.74 -11.11
N ASP A 561 14.11 -32.74 -10.69
CA ASP A 561 14.21 -32.13 -9.37
C ASP A 561 13.15 -32.70 -8.41
N LYS A 562 13.57 -33.57 -7.48
CA LYS A 562 12.69 -34.20 -6.48
C LYS A 562 12.48 -33.37 -5.21
N SER A 563 13.01 -32.14 -5.17
CA SER A 563 12.88 -31.26 -3.98
C SER A 563 11.55 -30.50 -3.90
N ILE A 564 10.78 -30.50 -4.99
CA ILE A 564 9.46 -29.87 -5.03
C ILE A 564 8.47 -30.81 -4.36
N VAL A 565 7.74 -30.29 -3.37
CA VAL A 565 6.74 -31.04 -2.62
C VAL A 565 5.33 -30.55 -2.93
N GLN A 566 4.33 -31.32 -2.56
CA GLN A 566 2.93 -30.95 -2.76
C GLN A 566 2.35 -30.30 -1.50
N PRO A 567 1.17 -29.64 -1.58
CA PRO A 567 0.57 -29.00 -0.42
C PRO A 567 0.35 -29.94 0.77
N ALA A 568 0.02 -31.21 0.51
CA ALA A 568 -0.15 -32.24 1.54
C ALA A 568 1.14 -32.54 2.34
N ASP A 569 2.31 -32.30 1.75
CA ASP A 569 3.62 -32.59 2.34
C ASP A 569 4.14 -31.43 3.23
N LEU A 570 3.39 -30.34 3.35
CA LEU A 570 3.80 -29.17 4.13
C LEU A 570 3.79 -29.39 5.64
N GLY A 571 3.12 -30.45 6.12
CA GLY A 571 2.94 -30.72 7.54
C GLY A 571 1.95 -29.76 8.23
N VAL A 572 1.18 -29.00 7.45
CA VAL A 572 0.08 -28.15 7.92
C VAL A 572 -1.17 -28.43 7.10
N PRO A 573 -2.39 -28.29 7.66
CA PRO A 573 -3.62 -28.49 6.90
C PRO A 573 -3.73 -27.50 5.75
N VAL A 574 -4.01 -28.02 4.55
CA VAL A 574 -4.33 -27.22 3.36
C VAL A 574 -5.66 -27.74 2.80
N HIS A 575 -6.66 -26.87 2.70
CA HIS A 575 -7.95 -27.18 2.09
C HIS A 575 -8.15 -26.27 0.88
N LEU A 576 -8.14 -26.88 -0.31
CA LEU A 576 -8.32 -26.18 -1.58
C LEU A 576 -9.69 -26.57 -2.17
N GLU A 577 -10.28 -25.67 -2.94
CA GLU A 577 -11.54 -25.95 -3.63
C GLU A 577 -11.32 -26.96 -4.75
N SER A 578 -12.05 -28.08 -4.76
CA SER A 578 -11.93 -29.09 -5.82
C SER A 578 -12.18 -28.50 -7.20
N VAL A 579 -11.49 -29.03 -8.22
CA VAL A 579 -11.65 -28.62 -9.61
C VAL A 579 -13.11 -28.74 -10.09
N GLU A 580 -13.86 -29.75 -9.62
CA GLU A 580 -15.29 -29.91 -9.89
C GLU A 580 -16.13 -28.72 -9.41
N GLU A 581 -15.98 -28.33 -8.15
CA GLU A 581 -16.70 -27.18 -7.58
C GLU A 581 -16.29 -25.86 -8.26
N TRP A 582 -15.01 -25.71 -8.60
CA TRP A 582 -14.56 -24.57 -9.40
C TRP A 582 -15.28 -24.55 -10.75
N CYS A 583 -15.35 -25.68 -11.47
CA CYS A 583 -16.05 -25.78 -12.75
C CYS A 583 -17.53 -25.39 -12.63
N LYS A 584 -18.25 -25.84 -11.60
CA LYS A 584 -19.69 -25.52 -11.43
C LYS A 584 -19.97 -24.02 -11.28
N LYS A 585 -19.01 -23.24 -10.78
CA LYS A 585 -19.17 -21.80 -10.53
C LYS A 585 -18.95 -20.92 -11.75
N GLN A 586 -18.43 -21.47 -12.85
CA GLN A 586 -18.07 -20.67 -14.02
C GLN A 586 -19.23 -20.55 -15.01
N ASP A 587 -19.30 -19.41 -15.70
CA ASP A 587 -20.23 -19.18 -16.80
C ASP A 587 -19.66 -19.76 -18.11
N TRP A 588 -19.75 -21.09 -18.26
CA TRP A 588 -19.19 -21.80 -19.41
C TRP A 588 -19.85 -21.44 -20.75
N GLU A 589 -21.08 -20.91 -20.75
CA GLU A 589 -21.74 -20.47 -21.98
C GLU A 589 -21.00 -19.30 -22.64
N LYS A 590 -20.39 -18.40 -21.84
CA LYS A 590 -19.57 -17.30 -22.35
C LYS A 590 -18.17 -17.72 -22.77
N VAL A 591 -17.70 -18.85 -22.26
CA VAL A 591 -16.30 -19.29 -22.39
C VAL A 591 -16.15 -20.28 -23.54
N LEU A 592 -17.06 -21.23 -23.70
CA LEU A 592 -16.97 -22.26 -24.72
C LEU A 592 -17.26 -21.68 -26.11
N GLN A 593 -16.27 -21.77 -27.01
CA GLN A 593 -16.44 -21.39 -28.40
C GLN A 593 -17.39 -22.36 -29.10
N VAL A 594 -18.18 -21.85 -30.03
CA VAL A 594 -19.06 -22.67 -30.87
C VAL A 594 -18.29 -23.15 -32.09
N ASP A 595 -18.30 -24.45 -32.34
CA ASP A 595 -17.69 -25.08 -33.51
C ASP A 595 -18.54 -24.92 -34.78
#